data_AF-A0A8C8DXJ4-F1
#
_entry.id   AF-A0A8C8DXJ4-F1
#
_cell.length_a   1.000
_cell.length_b   1.000
_cell.length_c   1.000
_cell.angle_alpha   90.00
_cell.angle_beta   90.00
_cell.angle_gamma   90.00
#
_symmetry.space_group_name_H-M   'P 1'
#
loop_
_entity.id
_entity.type
_entity.pdbx_description
1 polymer ?
#
loop_
_entity_poly.entity_id
_entity_poly.type
_entity_poly.pdbx_seq_one_letter_code
_entity_poly.pdbx_strand_id
1 'polypeptide(L)'
;MQPFPFFFFSPFLLFLIPSCSTQSEADFIVQTKSGRVRGFQVTVPDQSRPVVGFLGIPFGEPPVGKRRFRPAEPKRPWQGVYKADSYPNACFQFVDKSYPGFPGIEMWNPNREMSEDCLYLNIWVPSSVKPHNLPVMVWIYGGGFYSGSSSLDVYDGRYLASVENVIVVSMNYRIGAFGFLALDGTSEAPGNVGLLDQRMALQWVQNNIASFGGDPRQVTIFGESAGGASVGYHLLSPGSRPLFTRAILQSGVPNCPWASVTYAEARRRATHLANAVGCNGGNDTELVDCLRGKTPQELIDQEWQVLPWTALFRFSFVPVVDGEVLPDAPEAMVNSGDFKDTQILLGSYGSRKNVNTGAKPLLFKGQEKEPPDLQ
;
A
#
# COMPACT_ATOMS: atom_id res chain seq x y z
N MET A 1 74.36 63.50 -16.36
CA MET A 1 73.16 63.25 -17.18
C MET A 1 72.91 61.75 -17.20
N GLN A 2 71.89 61.28 -16.47
CA GLN A 2 71.37 59.91 -16.50
C GLN A 2 69.84 60.02 -16.64
N PRO A 3 69.17 59.21 -17.48
CA PRO A 3 67.73 59.25 -17.62
C PRO A 3 67.04 58.25 -16.67
N PHE A 4 65.94 58.68 -16.06
CA PHE A 4 64.98 57.84 -15.34
C PHE A 4 64.03 57.15 -16.32
N PRO A 5 63.58 55.90 -16.08
CA PRO A 5 62.58 55.24 -16.91
C PRO A 5 61.16 55.57 -16.44
N PHE A 6 60.28 55.92 -17.38
CA PHE A 6 58.84 56.02 -17.17
C PHE A 6 58.20 54.62 -17.31
N PHE A 7 57.51 54.16 -16.27
CA PHE A 7 56.63 52.99 -16.33
C PHE A 7 55.20 53.43 -16.69
N PHE A 8 54.67 52.92 -17.80
CA PHE A 8 53.26 53.03 -18.17
C PHE A 8 52.44 52.01 -17.38
N PHE A 9 51.47 52.47 -16.58
CA PHE A 9 50.41 51.63 -16.02
C PHE A 9 49.18 51.66 -16.95
N SER A 10 48.80 50.50 -17.48
CA SER A 10 47.54 50.29 -18.20
C SER A 10 46.45 49.87 -17.21
N PRO A 11 45.26 50.47 -17.19
CA PRO A 11 44.17 50.01 -16.33
C PRO A 11 43.42 48.85 -17.02
N PHE A 12 43.56 47.64 -16.48
CA PHE A 12 42.69 46.52 -16.84
C PHE A 12 41.30 46.77 -16.24
N LEU A 13 40.30 47.02 -17.09
CA LEU A 13 38.89 46.99 -16.71
C LEU A 13 38.47 45.54 -16.38
N LEU A 14 38.19 45.27 -15.11
CA LEU A 14 37.51 44.04 -14.69
C LEU A 14 36.01 44.15 -15.00
N PHE A 15 35.56 43.45 -16.03
CA PHE A 15 34.14 43.19 -16.26
C PHE A 15 33.64 42.19 -15.21
N LEU A 16 32.84 42.68 -14.25
CA LEU A 16 32.04 41.85 -13.35
C LEU A 16 30.90 41.22 -14.16
N ILE A 17 31.08 39.96 -14.54
CA ILE A 17 29.99 39.14 -15.09
C ILE A 17 29.08 38.79 -13.91
N PRO A 18 27.78 39.12 -13.93
CA PRO A 18 26.87 38.69 -12.89
C PRO A 18 26.72 37.17 -13.01
N SER A 19 27.26 36.43 -12.03
CA SER A 19 26.98 35.02 -11.86
C SER A 19 25.48 34.87 -11.58
N CYS A 20 24.71 34.57 -12.62
CA CYS A 20 23.37 34.05 -12.47
C CYS A 20 23.53 32.68 -11.79
N SER A 21 23.42 32.65 -10.46
CA SER A 21 23.23 31.41 -9.73
C SER A 21 21.87 30.87 -10.14
N THR A 22 21.85 30.03 -11.17
CA THR A 22 20.79 29.05 -11.35
C THR A 22 20.72 28.28 -10.05
N GLN A 23 19.64 28.51 -9.30
CA GLN A 23 19.30 27.74 -8.13
C GLN A 23 19.22 26.29 -8.63
N SER A 24 20.26 25.48 -8.37
CA SER A 24 20.20 24.07 -8.76
C SER A 24 18.94 23.52 -8.12
N GLU A 25 18.07 22.87 -8.90
CA GLU A 25 17.00 22.03 -8.35
C GLU A 25 17.60 21.34 -7.13
N ALA A 26 17.09 21.64 -5.93
CA ALA A 26 17.56 20.98 -4.74
C ALA A 26 17.27 19.49 -4.99
N ASP A 27 18.32 18.72 -5.26
CA ASP A 27 18.19 17.32 -5.63
C ASP A 27 17.54 16.65 -4.40
N PHE A 28 16.23 16.34 -4.48
CA PHE A 28 15.44 15.78 -3.36
C PHE A 28 15.84 14.32 -3.15
N ILE A 29 17.09 14.11 -2.78
CA ILE A 29 17.70 12.80 -2.62
C ILE A 29 17.67 12.41 -1.14
N VAL A 30 17.01 11.30 -0.86
CA VAL A 30 16.92 10.71 0.47
C VAL A 30 17.69 9.39 0.49
N GLN A 31 18.57 9.23 1.47
CA GLN A 31 19.26 7.96 1.72
C GLN A 31 18.38 7.05 2.59
N THR A 32 18.00 5.90 2.02
CA THR A 32 17.30 4.82 2.74
C THR A 32 18.28 3.68 3.03
N LYS A 33 17.88 2.67 3.82
CA LYS A 33 18.66 1.44 3.99
C LYS A 33 18.74 0.61 2.69
N SER A 34 17.79 0.76 1.79
CA SER A 34 17.75 0.07 0.49
C SER A 34 18.52 0.80 -0.62
N GLY A 35 18.80 2.09 -0.44
CA GLY A 35 19.51 2.90 -1.44
C GLY A 35 19.03 4.34 -1.47
N ARG A 36 19.61 5.16 -2.36
CA ARG A 36 19.20 6.55 -2.55
C ARG A 36 17.97 6.62 -3.44
N VAL A 37 17.00 7.45 -3.05
CA VAL A 37 15.81 7.78 -3.86
C VAL A 37 15.80 9.27 -4.17
N ARG A 38 15.46 9.64 -5.40
CA ARG A 38 15.22 11.03 -5.81
C ARG A 38 13.73 11.26 -5.98
N GLY A 39 13.17 12.17 -5.20
CA GLY A 39 11.80 12.64 -5.35
C GLY A 39 11.70 13.86 -6.27
N PHE A 40 10.52 14.48 -6.26
CA PHE A 40 10.22 15.71 -6.99
C PHE A 40 9.34 16.62 -6.13
N GLN A 41 9.41 17.93 -6.37
CA GLN A 41 8.55 18.89 -5.71
C GLN A 41 7.31 19.17 -6.54
N VAL A 42 6.17 19.32 -5.89
CA VAL A 42 4.92 19.73 -6.53
C VAL A 42 4.17 20.72 -5.65
N THR A 43 3.54 21.71 -6.27
CA THR A 43 2.63 22.63 -5.60
C THR A 43 1.24 22.00 -5.53
N VAL A 44 0.63 22.04 -4.35
CA VAL A 44 -0.75 21.59 -4.17
C VAL A 44 -1.68 22.76 -4.50
N PRO A 45 -2.72 22.57 -5.36
CA PRO A 45 -3.70 23.63 -5.63
C PRO A 45 -4.26 24.21 -4.33
N ASP A 46 -4.43 25.53 -4.30
CA ASP A 46 -4.95 26.29 -3.15
C ASP A 46 -4.12 26.17 -1.85
N GLN A 47 -2.89 25.65 -1.93
CA GLN A 47 -1.95 25.59 -0.81
C GLN A 47 -0.70 26.43 -1.09
N SER A 48 -0.26 27.16 -0.08
CA SER A 48 0.96 28.00 -0.17
C SER A 48 2.25 27.19 -0.06
N ARG A 49 2.19 25.96 0.47
CA ARG A 49 3.37 25.13 0.74
C ARG A 49 3.47 23.99 -0.29
N PRO A 50 4.62 23.84 -0.97
CA PRO A 50 4.84 22.68 -1.83
C PRO A 50 4.95 21.40 -1.00
N VAL A 51 4.83 20.26 -1.65
CA VAL A 51 5.14 18.95 -1.08
C VAL A 51 6.21 18.27 -1.93
N VAL A 52 6.97 17.37 -1.31
CA VAL A 52 7.93 16.51 -2.00
C VAL A 52 7.33 15.12 -2.14
N GLY A 53 7.18 14.66 -3.38
CA GLY A 53 6.72 13.32 -3.71
C GLY A 53 7.87 12.37 -3.97
N PHE A 54 7.76 11.15 -3.46
CA PHE A 54 8.59 10.01 -3.81
C PHE A 54 7.67 8.86 -4.21
N LEU A 55 7.43 8.71 -5.51
CA LEU A 55 6.45 7.76 -6.04
C LEU A 55 7.16 6.50 -6.58
N GLY A 56 6.54 5.34 -6.35
CA GLY A 56 7.03 4.09 -6.90
C GLY A 56 8.36 3.61 -6.30
N ILE A 57 8.57 3.75 -4.99
CA ILE A 57 9.74 3.17 -4.30
C ILE A 57 9.52 1.67 -4.10
N PRO A 58 10.40 0.77 -4.58
CA PRO A 58 10.24 -0.67 -4.41
C PRO A 58 10.52 -1.08 -2.96
N PHE A 59 9.60 -1.81 -2.34
CA PHE A 59 9.80 -2.38 -0.99
C PHE A 59 10.01 -3.90 -1.01
N GLY A 60 9.54 -4.58 -2.06
CA GLY A 60 9.73 -6.02 -2.27
C GLY A 60 10.40 -6.33 -3.61
N GLU A 61 11.00 -7.51 -3.72
CA GLU A 61 11.37 -8.05 -5.03
C GLU A 61 10.11 -8.42 -5.85
N PRO A 62 10.16 -8.31 -7.19
CA PRO A 62 9.03 -8.65 -8.04
C PRO A 62 8.54 -10.09 -7.80
N PRO A 63 7.27 -10.31 -7.43
CA PRO A 63 6.70 -11.63 -7.17
C PRO A 63 6.32 -12.38 -8.46
N VAL A 64 7.20 -12.37 -9.46
CA VAL A 64 6.96 -12.91 -10.82
C VAL A 64 7.40 -14.37 -10.97
N GLY A 65 6.80 -15.07 -11.94
CA GLY A 65 7.19 -16.45 -12.30
C GLY A 65 7.10 -17.40 -11.10
N LYS A 66 8.22 -18.04 -10.73
CA LYS A 66 8.27 -18.97 -9.57
C LYS A 66 7.98 -18.31 -8.22
N ARG A 67 8.01 -16.96 -8.15
CA ARG A 67 7.67 -16.20 -6.94
C ARG A 67 6.19 -15.89 -6.81
N ARG A 68 5.39 -16.11 -7.87
CA ARG A 68 3.94 -15.95 -7.82
C ARG A 68 3.36 -16.88 -6.74
N PHE A 69 2.42 -16.33 -5.97
CA PHE A 69 1.76 -16.92 -4.78
C PHE A 69 2.64 -17.10 -3.53
N ARG A 70 3.95 -16.87 -3.61
CA ARG A 70 4.85 -16.99 -2.45
C ARG A 70 4.92 -15.69 -1.67
N PRO A 71 5.26 -15.74 -0.36
CA PRO A 71 5.69 -14.54 0.35
C PRO A 71 6.79 -13.81 -0.43
N ALA A 72 6.66 -12.50 -0.58
CA ALA A 72 7.67 -11.71 -1.27
C ALA A 72 8.97 -11.65 -0.46
N GLU A 73 10.09 -11.44 -1.13
CA GLU A 73 11.36 -11.14 -0.50
C GLU A 73 11.52 -9.61 -0.37
N PRO A 74 12.14 -9.09 0.71
CA PRO A 74 12.48 -7.67 0.79
C PRO A 74 13.34 -7.23 -0.40
N LYS A 75 13.12 -6.00 -0.90
CA LYS A 75 13.89 -5.47 -2.02
C LYS A 75 15.39 -5.43 -1.69
N ARG A 76 16.21 -6.02 -2.56
CA ARG A 76 17.68 -5.95 -2.43
C ARG A 76 18.14 -4.50 -2.56
N PRO A 77 19.14 -4.07 -1.77
CA PRO A 77 19.68 -2.73 -1.91
C PRO A 77 20.21 -2.47 -3.33
N TRP A 78 20.01 -1.25 -3.83
CA TRP A 78 20.50 -0.82 -5.13
C TRP A 78 21.64 0.20 -4.98
N GLN A 79 22.47 0.26 -6.02
CA GLN A 79 23.50 1.29 -6.18
C GLN A 79 22.95 2.46 -7.01
N GLY A 80 23.57 3.63 -6.88
CA GLY A 80 23.13 4.83 -7.60
C GLY A 80 21.97 5.54 -6.91
N VAL A 81 21.11 6.21 -7.70
CA VAL A 81 19.94 6.96 -7.25
C VAL A 81 18.73 6.45 -8.02
N TYR A 82 17.75 5.92 -7.31
CA TYR A 82 16.48 5.48 -7.89
C TYR A 82 15.58 6.69 -8.10
N LYS A 83 15.06 6.85 -9.32
CA LYS A 83 14.20 7.97 -9.69
C LYS A 83 12.76 7.64 -9.30
N ALA A 84 12.25 8.30 -8.26
CA ALA A 84 10.95 8.06 -7.65
C ALA A 84 9.97 9.20 -7.97
N ASP A 85 9.72 9.45 -9.26
CA ASP A 85 8.89 10.58 -9.74
C ASP A 85 7.62 10.17 -10.48
N SER A 86 7.33 8.88 -10.52
CA SER A 86 6.17 8.32 -11.23
C SER A 86 5.51 7.24 -10.39
N TYR A 87 4.18 7.18 -10.42
CA TYR A 87 3.44 6.10 -9.77
C TYR A 87 3.82 4.74 -10.39
N PRO A 88 3.87 3.68 -9.58
CA PRO A 88 4.20 2.34 -10.04
C PRO A 88 3.02 1.72 -10.81
N ASN A 89 3.27 0.57 -11.44
CA ASN A 89 2.21 -0.27 -11.97
C ASN A 89 1.24 -0.69 -10.87
N ALA A 90 -0.05 -0.82 -11.21
CA ALA A 90 -1.04 -1.46 -10.36
C ALA A 90 -0.79 -2.97 -10.33
N CYS A 91 -1.19 -3.64 -9.26
CA CYS A 91 -1.20 -5.10 -9.26
C CYS A 91 -2.25 -5.63 -10.24
N PHE A 92 -1.97 -6.76 -10.88
CA PHE A 92 -2.95 -7.47 -11.71
C PHE A 92 -4.24 -7.73 -10.93
N GLN A 93 -5.37 -7.38 -11.54
CA GLN A 93 -6.68 -7.39 -10.91
C GLN A 93 -7.81 -7.38 -11.94
N PHE A 94 -9.02 -7.68 -11.47
CA PHE A 94 -10.23 -7.47 -12.25
C PHE A 94 -10.45 -5.96 -12.51
N VAL A 95 -10.91 -5.63 -13.72
CA VAL A 95 -11.28 -4.26 -14.12
C VAL A 95 -12.79 -4.20 -14.33
N ASP A 96 -13.47 -3.30 -13.64
CA ASP A 96 -14.91 -3.13 -13.78
C ASP A 96 -15.24 -2.39 -15.08
N LYS A 97 -15.85 -3.12 -16.02
CA LYS A 97 -16.28 -2.62 -17.33
C LYS A 97 -17.81 -2.60 -17.46
N SER A 98 -18.54 -2.65 -16.35
CA SER A 98 -20.01 -2.71 -16.36
C SER A 98 -20.65 -1.44 -16.95
N TYR A 99 -20.06 -0.27 -16.73
CA TYR A 99 -20.49 1.01 -17.32
C TYR A 99 -19.31 1.80 -17.86
N PRO A 100 -18.83 1.49 -19.08
CA PRO A 100 -17.72 2.20 -19.71
C PRO A 100 -18.03 3.69 -19.88
N GLY A 101 -17.06 4.54 -19.52
CA GLY A 101 -17.16 6.01 -19.54
C GLY A 101 -17.87 6.62 -18.33
N PHE A 102 -18.32 5.83 -17.35
CA PHE A 102 -18.95 6.37 -16.14
C PHE A 102 -17.90 6.62 -15.03
N PRO A 103 -17.64 7.89 -14.65
CA PRO A 103 -16.56 8.21 -13.70
C PRO A 103 -16.73 7.56 -12.32
N GLY A 104 -17.97 7.33 -11.88
CA GLY A 104 -18.25 6.75 -10.56
C GLY A 104 -17.79 5.29 -10.39
N ILE A 105 -17.53 4.58 -11.50
CA ILE A 105 -16.93 3.24 -11.51
C ILE A 105 -15.46 3.32 -11.94
N GLU A 106 -15.17 4.07 -13.01
CA GLU A 106 -13.82 4.13 -13.56
C GLU A 106 -12.81 4.77 -12.61
N MET A 107 -13.23 5.63 -11.69
CA MET A 107 -12.35 6.19 -10.65
C MET A 107 -11.74 5.12 -9.71
N TRP A 108 -12.32 3.92 -9.67
CA TRP A 108 -11.84 2.79 -8.87
C TRP A 108 -11.03 1.77 -9.67
N ASN A 109 -11.00 1.90 -11.00
CA ASN A 109 -10.21 1.03 -11.87
C ASN A 109 -8.72 1.45 -11.86
N PRO A 110 -7.80 0.53 -12.22
CA PRO A 110 -6.38 0.86 -12.35
C PRO A 110 -6.16 2.05 -13.30
N ASN A 111 -5.54 3.12 -12.81
CA ASN A 111 -5.13 4.29 -13.61
C ASN A 111 -3.66 4.21 -14.07
N ARG A 112 -3.03 3.04 -13.91
CA ARG A 112 -1.68 2.67 -14.36
C ARG A 112 -1.72 1.29 -14.99
N GLU A 113 -0.69 0.94 -15.74
CA GLU A 113 -0.55 -0.42 -16.28
C GLU A 113 -0.56 -1.45 -15.15
N MET A 114 -1.12 -2.63 -15.44
CA MET A 114 -1.12 -3.74 -14.50
C MET A 114 0.13 -4.63 -14.70
N SER A 115 0.78 -4.99 -13.60
CA SER A 115 1.92 -5.89 -13.60
C SER A 115 1.93 -6.74 -12.33
N GLU A 116 2.59 -7.90 -12.37
CA GLU A 116 2.93 -8.66 -11.16
C GLU A 116 4.10 -8.00 -10.42
N ASP A 117 4.96 -7.27 -11.13
CA ASP A 117 5.92 -6.36 -10.52
C ASP A 117 5.19 -5.08 -10.08
N CYS A 118 4.54 -5.18 -8.92
CA CYS A 118 3.70 -4.12 -8.36
C CYS A 118 3.99 -3.77 -6.89
N LEU A 119 5.02 -4.35 -6.26
CA LEU A 119 5.33 -4.14 -4.82
C LEU A 119 6.11 -2.85 -4.55
N TYR A 120 5.41 -1.74 -4.67
CA TYR A 120 5.92 -0.38 -4.51
C TYR A 120 5.09 0.43 -3.52
N LEU A 121 5.72 1.44 -2.92
CA LEU A 121 5.07 2.43 -2.07
C LEU A 121 5.36 3.85 -2.55
N ASN A 122 4.51 4.78 -2.13
CA ASN A 122 4.57 6.20 -2.45
C ASN A 122 4.65 6.99 -1.14
N ILE A 123 5.39 8.10 -1.13
CA ILE A 123 5.57 8.95 0.05
C ILE A 123 5.36 10.41 -0.34
N TRP A 124 4.49 11.10 0.38
CA TRP A 124 4.30 12.54 0.31
C TRP A 124 4.82 13.18 1.59
N VAL A 125 5.80 14.08 1.44
CA VAL A 125 6.44 14.80 2.54
C VAL A 125 6.09 16.28 2.44
N PRO A 126 5.55 16.91 3.50
CA PRO A 126 5.30 18.35 3.49
C PRO A 126 6.62 19.11 3.43
N SER A 127 6.68 20.16 2.61
CA SER A 127 7.86 21.02 2.52
C SER A 127 7.95 21.92 3.75
N SER A 128 8.43 21.37 4.86
CA SER A 128 8.95 22.14 5.99
C SER A 128 10.46 22.30 5.84
N VAL A 129 11.04 23.38 6.39
CA VAL A 129 12.46 23.71 6.18
C VAL A 129 13.40 22.58 6.66
N LYS A 130 12.94 21.72 7.58
CA LYS A 130 13.53 20.42 7.95
C LYS A 130 12.44 19.52 8.57
N PRO A 131 11.71 18.68 7.81
CA PRO A 131 10.75 17.77 8.41
C PRO A 131 11.51 16.84 9.35
N HIS A 132 11.15 16.87 10.63
CA HIS A 132 11.72 16.00 11.66
C HIS A 132 10.62 15.56 12.59
N ASN A 133 10.62 14.28 12.91
CA ASN A 133 9.66 13.63 13.81
C ASN A 133 8.19 13.89 13.47
N LEU A 134 7.86 14.03 12.18
CA LEU A 134 6.47 14.19 11.74
C LEU A 134 5.67 12.90 11.95
N PRO A 135 4.38 13.00 12.33
CA PRO A 135 3.48 11.85 12.28
C PRO A 135 3.43 11.26 10.87
N VAL A 136 3.32 9.93 10.80
CA VAL A 136 3.27 9.17 9.55
C VAL A 136 1.92 8.49 9.45
N MET A 137 1.20 8.72 8.36
CA MET A 137 -0.04 8.03 8.03
C MET A 137 0.21 7.06 6.87
N VAL A 138 -0.16 5.80 7.03
CA VAL A 138 0.08 4.77 6.01
C VAL A 138 -1.26 4.22 5.51
N TRP A 139 -1.59 4.53 4.25
CA TRP A 139 -2.82 4.16 3.57
C TRP A 139 -2.77 2.74 3.01
N ILE A 140 -3.77 1.94 3.36
CA ILE A 140 -4.03 0.62 2.81
C ILE A 140 -5.36 0.69 2.05
N TYR A 141 -5.34 0.54 0.72
CA TYR A 141 -6.54 0.66 -0.11
C TYR A 141 -7.51 -0.53 0.06
N GLY A 142 -8.80 -0.25 -0.20
CA GLY A 142 -9.91 -1.21 -0.23
C GLY A 142 -10.02 -2.03 -1.52
N GLY A 143 -11.24 -2.34 -1.98
CA GLY A 143 -11.46 -3.12 -3.20
C GLY A 143 -11.66 -4.63 -2.98
N GLY A 144 -12.22 -5.01 -1.82
CA GLY A 144 -12.66 -6.39 -1.57
C GLY A 144 -11.57 -7.45 -1.66
N PHE A 145 -10.30 -7.07 -1.53
CA PHE A 145 -9.12 -7.90 -1.77
C PHE A 145 -8.94 -8.39 -3.22
N TYR A 146 -9.76 -7.98 -4.18
CA TYR A 146 -9.66 -8.39 -5.61
C TYR A 146 -9.32 -7.22 -6.55
N SER A 147 -9.45 -5.97 -6.08
CA SER A 147 -9.11 -4.75 -6.82
C SER A 147 -8.50 -3.69 -5.90
N GLY A 148 -8.08 -2.57 -6.48
CA GLY A 148 -7.49 -1.42 -5.81
C GLY A 148 -6.08 -1.07 -6.30
N SER A 149 -5.72 0.20 -6.15
CA SER A 149 -4.37 0.70 -6.45
C SER A 149 -4.01 1.85 -5.52
N SER A 150 -2.74 1.95 -5.12
CA SER A 150 -2.24 3.11 -4.36
C SER A 150 -2.12 4.38 -5.20
N SER A 151 -2.24 4.26 -6.53
CA SER A 151 -2.08 5.35 -7.49
C SER A 151 -3.36 6.10 -7.85
N LEU A 152 -4.54 5.67 -7.35
CA LEU A 152 -5.81 6.29 -7.68
C LEU A 152 -5.86 7.76 -7.24
N ASP A 153 -6.48 8.61 -8.04
CA ASP A 153 -6.50 10.06 -7.82
C ASP A 153 -7.17 10.44 -6.48
N VAL A 154 -8.17 9.67 -6.05
CA VAL A 154 -8.85 9.84 -4.75
C VAL A 154 -7.93 9.55 -3.55
N TYR A 155 -6.82 8.84 -3.76
CA TYR A 155 -5.81 8.52 -2.74
C TYR A 155 -4.57 9.42 -2.83
N ASP A 156 -4.65 10.54 -3.55
CA ASP A 156 -3.54 11.47 -3.67
C ASP A 156 -3.23 12.14 -2.33
N GLY A 157 -2.22 11.59 -1.65
CA GLY A 157 -1.81 12.02 -0.32
C GLY A 157 -1.21 13.42 -0.25
N ARG A 158 -0.98 14.12 -1.38
CA ARG A 158 -0.38 15.46 -1.38
C ARG A 158 -1.19 16.47 -0.57
N TYR A 159 -2.52 16.38 -0.62
CA TYR A 159 -3.42 17.30 0.07
C TYR A 159 -3.34 17.11 1.58
N LEU A 160 -3.47 15.87 2.04
CA LEU A 160 -3.39 15.53 3.46
C LEU A 160 -2.00 15.85 4.03
N ALA A 161 -0.93 15.54 3.28
CA ALA A 161 0.42 15.88 3.69
C ALA A 161 0.62 17.39 3.86
N SER A 162 0.11 18.19 2.92
CA SER A 162 0.24 19.64 2.93
C SER A 162 -0.59 20.31 4.05
N VAL A 163 -1.87 19.96 4.15
CA VAL A 163 -2.83 20.61 5.07
C VAL A 163 -2.56 20.24 6.52
N GLU A 164 -2.39 18.96 6.81
CA GLU A 164 -2.23 18.46 8.19
C GLU A 164 -0.76 18.39 8.63
N ASN A 165 0.18 18.71 7.74
CA ASN A 165 1.61 18.67 8.00
C ASN A 165 2.08 17.30 8.54
N VAL A 166 1.64 16.23 7.85
CA VAL A 166 1.97 14.83 8.13
C VAL A 166 2.68 14.19 6.94
N ILE A 167 3.44 13.12 7.17
CA ILE A 167 3.93 12.29 6.05
C ILE A 167 2.85 11.28 5.69
N VAL A 168 2.48 11.21 4.41
CA VAL A 168 1.50 10.24 3.92
C VAL A 168 2.22 9.21 3.07
N VAL A 169 2.06 7.94 3.42
CA VAL A 169 2.57 6.78 2.69
C VAL A 169 1.38 6.00 2.14
N SER A 170 1.46 5.51 0.90
CA SER A 170 0.52 4.52 0.37
C SER A 170 1.31 3.36 -0.23
N MET A 171 0.78 2.12 -0.16
CA MET A 171 1.44 0.96 -0.75
C MET A 171 0.51 0.14 -1.62
N ASN A 172 1.11 -0.55 -2.59
CA ASN A 172 0.50 -1.69 -3.24
C ASN A 172 0.69 -2.98 -2.42
N TYR A 173 -0.26 -3.89 -2.56
CA TYR A 173 -0.17 -5.27 -2.08
C TYR A 173 -0.87 -6.20 -3.09
N ARG A 174 -0.40 -7.43 -3.23
CA ARG A 174 -1.05 -8.38 -4.15
C ARG A 174 -2.48 -8.66 -3.71
N ILE A 175 -3.35 -8.79 -4.70
CA ILE A 175 -4.80 -8.96 -4.58
C ILE A 175 -5.25 -10.14 -5.45
N GLY A 176 -6.51 -10.55 -5.29
CA GLY A 176 -7.11 -11.71 -5.95
C GLY A 176 -6.30 -12.99 -5.70
N ALA A 177 -6.29 -13.88 -6.69
CA ALA A 177 -5.52 -15.12 -6.61
C ALA A 177 -4.02 -14.87 -6.35
N PHE A 178 -3.45 -13.77 -6.87
CA PHE A 178 -2.02 -13.46 -6.71
C PHE A 178 -1.63 -13.16 -5.26
N GLY A 179 -2.57 -12.63 -4.47
CA GLY A 179 -2.36 -12.24 -3.07
C GLY A 179 -2.91 -13.21 -2.04
N PHE A 180 -3.94 -13.99 -2.39
CA PHE A 180 -4.76 -14.69 -1.40
C PHE A 180 -5.13 -16.13 -1.79
N LEU A 181 -4.54 -16.68 -2.86
CA LEU A 181 -4.64 -18.12 -3.13
C LEU A 181 -3.94 -18.90 -2.00
N ALA A 182 -4.65 -19.87 -1.41
CA ALA A 182 -4.16 -20.65 -0.27
C ALA A 182 -4.38 -22.16 -0.49
N LEU A 183 -3.34 -22.95 -0.22
CA LEU A 183 -3.34 -24.42 -0.33
C LEU A 183 -2.62 -25.08 0.87
N ASP A 184 -3.40 -25.93 1.56
CA ASP A 184 -3.03 -26.86 2.64
C ASP A 184 -1.56 -27.25 2.79
N GLY A 185 -0.79 -26.75 3.74
CA GLY A 185 0.51 -27.34 4.04
C GLY A 185 1.57 -27.24 2.93
N THR A 186 1.42 -26.29 1.99
CA THR A 186 2.49 -25.95 1.03
C THR A 186 3.02 -24.53 1.23
N SER A 187 4.36 -24.39 1.21
CA SER A 187 5.03 -23.09 1.22
C SER A 187 4.93 -22.34 -0.11
N GLU A 188 4.45 -23.00 -1.17
CA GLU A 188 4.40 -22.42 -2.52
C GLU A 188 3.20 -21.48 -2.73
N ALA A 189 2.11 -21.69 -1.98
CA ALA A 189 0.92 -20.85 -1.95
C ALA A 189 0.24 -20.91 -0.56
N PRO A 190 0.89 -20.36 0.49
CA PRO A 190 0.42 -20.50 1.87
C PRO A 190 -0.87 -19.71 2.18
N GLY A 191 -1.31 -18.83 1.27
CA GLY A 191 -2.32 -17.82 1.56
C GLY A 191 -1.73 -16.57 2.19
N ASN A 192 -2.57 -15.55 2.37
CA ASN A 192 -2.25 -14.30 3.07
C ASN A 192 -1.02 -13.51 2.55
N VAL A 193 -0.47 -13.83 1.38
CA VAL A 193 0.74 -13.16 0.90
C VAL A 193 0.52 -11.68 0.59
N GLY A 194 -0.72 -11.27 0.28
CA GLY A 194 -1.11 -9.85 0.23
C GLY A 194 -1.01 -9.15 1.59
N LEU A 195 -1.40 -9.79 2.70
CA LEU A 195 -1.18 -9.23 4.05
C LEU A 195 0.31 -9.19 4.41
N LEU A 196 1.10 -10.16 3.93
CA LEU A 196 2.55 -10.17 4.11
C LEU A 196 3.23 -9.06 3.31
N ASP A 197 2.73 -8.72 2.10
CA ASP A 197 3.20 -7.58 1.33
C ASP A 197 2.94 -6.27 2.08
N GLN A 198 1.74 -6.09 2.65
CA GLN A 198 1.41 -4.94 3.50
C GLN A 198 2.34 -4.87 4.72
N ARG A 199 2.56 -6.00 5.42
CA ARG A 199 3.49 -6.08 6.56
C ARG A 199 4.91 -5.70 6.14
N MET A 200 5.37 -6.12 4.96
CA MET A 200 6.68 -5.77 4.44
C MET A 200 6.81 -4.27 4.17
N ALA A 201 5.78 -3.64 3.59
CA ALA A 201 5.75 -2.19 3.40
C ALA A 201 5.78 -1.44 4.75
N LEU A 202 5.04 -1.91 5.77
CA LEU A 202 5.10 -1.33 7.12
C LEU A 202 6.49 -1.51 7.76
N GLN A 203 7.14 -2.65 7.54
CA GLN A 203 8.51 -2.88 7.98
C GLN A 203 9.50 -1.97 7.25
N TRP A 204 9.27 -1.69 5.97
CA TRP A 204 10.05 -0.71 5.21
C TRP A 204 9.88 0.69 5.79
N VAL A 205 8.65 1.11 6.12
CA VAL A 205 8.37 2.40 6.77
C VAL A 205 9.13 2.50 8.09
N GLN A 206 9.02 1.50 8.97
CA GLN A 206 9.78 1.46 10.24
C GLN A 206 11.28 1.65 10.06
N ASN A 207 11.84 1.09 8.99
CA ASN A 207 13.27 1.10 8.73
C ASN A 207 13.79 2.39 8.07
N ASN A 208 12.94 3.14 7.37
CA ASN A 208 13.39 4.18 6.44
C ASN A 208 12.71 5.53 6.62
N ILE A 209 11.52 5.60 7.23
CA ILE A 209 10.71 6.83 7.23
C ILE A 209 11.37 8.01 7.97
N ALA A 210 12.27 7.70 8.91
CA ALA A 210 13.09 8.69 9.60
C ALA A 210 13.96 9.51 8.62
N SER A 211 14.45 8.91 7.54
CA SER A 211 15.22 9.62 6.51
C SER A 211 14.37 10.63 5.72
N PHE A 212 13.05 10.48 5.72
CA PHE A 212 12.09 11.40 5.09
C PHE A 212 11.54 12.43 6.08
N GLY A 213 12.01 12.41 7.34
CA GLY A 213 11.57 13.32 8.40
C GLY A 213 10.41 12.81 9.26
N GLY A 214 9.98 11.56 9.08
CA GLY A 214 8.90 10.95 9.87
C GLY A 214 9.39 10.34 11.18
N ASP A 215 8.53 10.27 12.19
CA ASP A 215 8.80 9.51 13.42
C ASP A 215 8.26 8.07 13.27
N PRO A 216 9.12 7.04 13.19
CA PRO A 216 8.67 5.64 13.11
C PRO A 216 7.88 5.19 14.35
N ARG A 217 7.94 5.94 15.46
CA ARG A 217 7.15 5.70 16.69
C ARG A 217 5.77 6.37 16.66
N GLN A 218 5.45 7.13 15.61
CA GLN A 218 4.17 7.79 15.41
C GLN A 218 3.56 7.42 14.06
N VAL A 219 3.50 6.11 13.79
CA VAL A 219 2.88 5.56 12.58
C VAL A 219 1.42 5.23 12.88
N THR A 220 0.51 5.81 12.11
CA THR A 220 -0.91 5.47 12.10
C THR A 220 -1.23 4.76 10.78
N ILE A 221 -1.68 3.51 10.86
CA ILE A 221 -2.20 2.80 9.66
C ILE A 221 -3.68 3.12 9.49
N PHE A 222 -4.11 3.34 8.25
CA PHE A 222 -5.51 3.64 7.94
C PHE A 222 -5.92 3.04 6.61
N GLY A 223 -7.20 2.67 6.50
CA GLY A 223 -7.71 2.04 5.30
C GLY A 223 -9.23 1.98 5.26
N GLU A 224 -9.77 1.83 4.06
CA GLU A 224 -11.21 1.74 3.79
C GLU A 224 -11.59 0.36 3.26
N SER A 225 -12.78 -0.14 3.62
CA SER A 225 -13.32 -1.43 3.17
C SER A 225 -12.33 -2.58 3.45
N ALA A 226 -11.83 -3.30 2.44
CA ALA A 226 -10.80 -4.32 2.60
C ALA A 226 -9.50 -3.78 3.22
N GLY A 227 -9.19 -2.50 3.02
CA GLY A 227 -8.11 -1.80 3.70
C GLY A 227 -8.40 -1.58 5.18
N GLY A 228 -9.64 -1.25 5.54
CA GLY A 228 -10.08 -1.19 6.94
C GLY A 228 -10.02 -2.56 7.64
N ALA A 229 -10.46 -3.62 6.93
CA ALA A 229 -10.28 -5.00 7.39
C ALA A 229 -8.79 -5.36 7.54
N SER A 230 -7.94 -4.94 6.61
CA SER A 230 -6.46 -5.13 6.66
C SER A 230 -5.83 -4.44 7.86
N VAL A 231 -6.22 -3.20 8.16
CA VAL A 231 -5.82 -2.50 9.39
C VAL A 231 -6.19 -3.32 10.62
N GLY A 232 -7.42 -3.85 10.64
CA GLY A 232 -7.87 -4.81 11.65
C GLY A 232 -6.98 -6.05 11.74
N TYR A 233 -6.67 -6.69 10.62
CA TYR A 233 -5.77 -7.85 10.59
C TYR A 233 -4.38 -7.53 11.12
N HIS A 234 -3.85 -6.33 10.92
CA HIS A 234 -2.58 -5.91 11.51
C HIS A 234 -2.65 -5.64 13.02
N LEU A 235 -3.80 -5.24 13.56
CA LEU A 235 -4.05 -5.21 15.01
C LEU A 235 -4.07 -6.64 15.59
N LEU A 236 -4.65 -7.60 14.87
CA LEU A 236 -4.78 -8.99 15.30
C LEU A 236 -3.48 -9.79 15.15
N SER A 237 -2.78 -9.67 14.02
CA SER A 237 -1.59 -10.44 13.68
C SER A 237 -0.38 -10.07 14.55
N PRO A 238 0.16 -10.98 15.41
CA PRO A 238 1.30 -10.70 16.29
C PRO A 238 2.53 -10.12 15.56
N GLY A 239 2.84 -10.63 14.36
CA GLY A 239 3.98 -10.17 13.55
C GLY A 239 3.84 -8.76 12.97
N SER A 240 2.66 -8.14 13.05
CA SER A 240 2.40 -6.77 12.56
C SER A 240 2.27 -5.75 13.68
N ARG A 241 1.89 -6.15 14.89
CA ARG A 241 1.60 -5.26 16.04
C ARG A 241 2.73 -4.25 16.35
N PRO A 242 4.03 -4.60 16.25
CA PRO A 242 5.12 -3.65 16.54
C PRO A 242 5.34 -2.58 15.46
N LEU A 243 4.75 -2.73 14.27
CA LEU A 243 5.09 -1.91 13.10
C LEU A 243 4.32 -0.59 13.00
N PHE A 244 3.39 -0.34 13.91
CA PHE A 244 2.59 0.86 13.96
C PHE A 244 2.15 1.20 15.38
N THR A 245 1.71 2.43 15.56
CA THR A 245 1.28 2.99 16.83
C THR A 245 -0.24 2.97 16.94
N ARG A 246 -0.96 3.51 15.96
CA ARG A 246 -2.44 3.68 16.00
C ARG A 246 -3.09 3.17 14.71
N ALA A 247 -4.40 3.01 14.74
CA ALA A 247 -5.17 2.46 13.64
C ALA A 247 -6.43 3.27 13.34
N ILE A 248 -6.79 3.38 12.05
CA ILE A 248 -8.06 3.94 11.60
C ILE A 248 -8.74 2.96 10.64
N LEU A 249 -9.98 2.56 10.95
CA LEU A 249 -10.75 1.59 10.17
C LEU A 249 -12.00 2.26 9.58
N GLN A 250 -12.02 2.49 8.26
CA GLN A 250 -13.13 3.14 7.57
C GLN A 250 -13.99 2.10 6.84
N SER A 251 -15.26 1.96 7.21
CA SER A 251 -16.24 1.09 6.52
C SER A 251 -15.79 -0.36 6.31
N GLY A 252 -14.93 -0.88 7.18
CA GLY A 252 -14.44 -2.26 7.10
C GLY A 252 -13.73 -2.68 8.39
N VAL A 253 -13.98 -3.90 8.83
CA VAL A 253 -13.44 -4.49 10.07
C VAL A 253 -13.03 -5.94 9.79
N PRO A 254 -12.08 -6.53 10.56
CA PRO A 254 -11.50 -7.84 10.23
C PRO A 254 -12.50 -8.99 10.41
N ASN A 255 -13.57 -8.79 11.18
CA ASN A 255 -14.65 -9.76 11.38
C ASN A 255 -15.82 -9.59 10.38
N CYS A 256 -15.66 -8.77 9.33
CA CYS A 256 -16.65 -8.73 8.27
C CYS A 256 -16.83 -10.12 7.63
N PRO A 257 -18.05 -10.55 7.30
CA PRO A 257 -18.32 -11.91 6.81
C PRO A 257 -17.75 -12.20 5.40
N TRP A 258 -17.22 -11.18 4.74
CA TRP A 258 -16.57 -11.26 3.43
C TRP A 258 -15.04 -11.15 3.52
N ALA A 259 -14.50 -10.81 4.70
CA ALA A 259 -13.11 -10.41 4.84
C ALA A 259 -12.16 -11.59 5.06
N SER A 260 -12.65 -12.74 5.51
CA SER A 260 -11.83 -13.96 5.66
C SER A 260 -12.62 -15.24 5.37
N VAL A 261 -11.88 -16.32 5.14
CA VAL A 261 -12.40 -17.68 4.98
C VAL A 261 -11.62 -18.68 5.81
N THR A 262 -12.21 -19.86 6.03
CA THR A 262 -11.48 -21.00 6.57
C THR A 262 -10.52 -21.56 5.53
N TYR A 263 -9.51 -22.29 6.00
CA TYR A 263 -8.57 -22.98 5.13
C TYR A 263 -9.27 -23.92 4.14
N ALA A 264 -10.22 -24.73 4.63
CA ALA A 264 -10.96 -25.68 3.80
C ALA A 264 -11.68 -25.00 2.62
N GLU A 265 -12.31 -23.85 2.86
CA GLU A 265 -12.96 -23.07 1.80
C GLU A 265 -11.94 -22.43 0.85
N ALA A 266 -10.83 -21.91 1.36
CA ALA A 266 -9.76 -21.36 0.54
C ALA A 266 -9.16 -22.42 -0.41
N ARG A 267 -8.89 -23.62 0.11
CA ARG A 267 -8.43 -24.78 -0.69
C ARG A 267 -9.45 -25.16 -1.76
N ARG A 268 -10.74 -25.23 -1.42
CA ARG A 268 -11.82 -25.50 -2.39
C ARG A 268 -11.80 -24.51 -3.55
N ARG A 269 -11.66 -23.21 -3.25
CA ARG A 269 -11.59 -22.15 -4.28
C ARG A 269 -10.33 -22.24 -5.14
N ALA A 270 -9.18 -22.48 -4.52
CA ALA A 270 -7.91 -22.64 -5.24
C ALA A 270 -7.95 -23.85 -6.20
N THR A 271 -8.46 -25.00 -5.76
CA THR A 271 -8.65 -26.18 -6.61
C THR A 271 -9.67 -25.92 -7.72
N HIS A 272 -10.75 -25.20 -7.46
CA HIS A 272 -11.73 -24.86 -8.50
C HIS A 272 -11.11 -23.93 -9.56
N LEU A 273 -10.37 -22.90 -9.15
CA LEU A 273 -9.63 -22.05 -10.10
C LEU A 273 -8.68 -22.87 -10.96
N ALA A 274 -7.89 -23.76 -10.32
CA ALA A 274 -6.97 -24.63 -11.03
C ALA A 274 -7.67 -25.46 -12.11
N ASN A 275 -8.78 -26.12 -11.76
CA ASN A 275 -9.57 -26.88 -12.73
C ASN A 275 -10.12 -26.00 -13.85
N ALA A 276 -10.61 -24.79 -13.53
CA ALA A 276 -11.18 -23.86 -14.50
C ALA A 276 -10.16 -23.38 -15.55
N VAL A 277 -8.88 -23.31 -15.20
CA VAL A 277 -7.79 -22.98 -16.13
C VAL A 277 -7.08 -24.23 -16.68
N GLY A 278 -7.63 -25.43 -16.47
CA GLY A 278 -7.08 -26.68 -16.99
C GLY A 278 -5.87 -27.24 -16.25
N CYS A 279 -5.61 -26.77 -15.02
CA CYS A 279 -4.65 -27.36 -14.10
C CYS A 279 -5.32 -28.48 -13.30
N ASN A 280 -5.32 -29.69 -13.87
CA ASN A 280 -6.01 -30.86 -13.33
C ASN A 280 -5.04 -31.87 -12.72
N GLY A 281 -5.39 -32.42 -11.56
CA GLY A 281 -4.65 -33.50 -10.91
C GLY A 281 -3.33 -33.07 -10.26
N GLY A 282 -2.57 -34.06 -9.78
CA GLY A 282 -1.29 -33.86 -9.14
C GLY A 282 -1.35 -33.51 -7.64
N ASN A 283 -0.18 -33.37 -7.04
CA ASN A 283 -0.05 -32.83 -5.68
C ASN A 283 -0.10 -31.28 -5.69
N ASP A 284 -0.13 -30.67 -4.50
CA ASP A 284 -0.26 -29.21 -4.39
C ASP A 284 0.89 -28.44 -5.06
N THR A 285 2.10 -28.99 -5.08
CA THR A 285 3.24 -28.37 -5.78
C THR A 285 3.02 -28.34 -7.29
N GLU A 286 2.57 -29.45 -7.88
CA GLU A 286 2.28 -29.54 -9.32
C GLU A 286 1.12 -28.63 -9.72
N LEU A 287 0.09 -28.53 -8.87
CA LEU A 287 -1.04 -27.64 -9.07
C LEU A 287 -0.61 -26.16 -9.07
N VAL A 288 0.23 -25.76 -8.10
CA VAL A 288 0.79 -24.39 -8.06
C VAL A 288 1.68 -24.10 -9.26
N ASP A 289 2.54 -25.04 -9.65
CA ASP A 289 3.42 -24.86 -10.81
C ASP A 289 2.63 -24.72 -12.12
N CYS A 290 1.53 -25.46 -12.28
CA CYS A 290 0.62 -25.26 -13.42
C CYS A 290 -0.02 -23.86 -13.39
N LEU A 291 -0.53 -23.41 -12.24
CA LEU A 291 -1.11 -22.07 -12.08
C LEU A 291 -0.11 -20.95 -12.37
N ARG A 292 1.17 -21.14 -12.02
CA ARG A 292 2.27 -20.21 -12.35
C ARG A 292 2.54 -20.14 -13.85
N GLY A 293 2.27 -21.21 -14.59
CA GLY A 293 2.38 -21.25 -16.04
C GLY A 293 1.29 -20.49 -16.79
N LYS A 294 0.21 -20.07 -16.12
CA LYS A 294 -0.89 -19.29 -16.71
C LYS A 294 -0.52 -17.82 -16.83
N THR A 295 -1.08 -17.15 -17.83
CA THR A 295 -1.04 -15.69 -17.88
C THR A 295 -1.87 -15.12 -16.72
N PRO A 296 -1.55 -13.90 -16.22
CA PRO A 296 -2.35 -13.27 -15.19
C PRO A 296 -3.83 -13.12 -15.57
N GLN A 297 -4.10 -12.80 -16.84
CA GLN A 297 -5.47 -12.61 -17.33
C GLN A 297 -6.29 -13.91 -17.31
N GLU A 298 -5.70 -15.06 -17.66
CA GLU A 298 -6.39 -16.36 -17.57
C GLU A 298 -6.88 -16.67 -16.15
N LEU A 299 -6.12 -16.27 -15.12
CA LEU A 299 -6.52 -16.45 -13.72
C LEU A 299 -7.65 -15.47 -13.33
N ILE A 300 -7.53 -14.21 -13.73
CA ILE A 300 -8.52 -13.16 -13.45
C ILE A 300 -9.87 -13.49 -14.10
N ASP A 301 -9.86 -13.99 -15.34
CA ASP A 301 -11.07 -14.31 -16.09
C ASP A 301 -11.91 -15.41 -15.42
N GLN A 302 -11.26 -16.32 -14.69
CA GLN A 302 -11.91 -17.42 -13.97
C GLN A 302 -12.11 -17.15 -12.47
N GLU A 303 -11.57 -16.05 -11.94
CA GLU A 303 -11.53 -15.77 -10.50
C GLU A 303 -12.92 -15.79 -9.85
N TRP A 304 -13.92 -15.19 -10.50
CA TRP A 304 -15.28 -15.08 -9.94
C TRP A 304 -16.09 -16.38 -9.97
N GLN A 305 -15.68 -17.37 -10.77
CA GLN A 305 -16.40 -18.64 -10.93
C GLN A 305 -16.21 -19.58 -9.73
N VAL A 306 -15.25 -19.30 -8.85
CA VAL A 306 -14.95 -20.15 -7.70
C VAL A 306 -15.92 -19.96 -6.53
N LEU A 307 -16.69 -18.86 -6.53
CA LEU A 307 -17.67 -18.58 -5.48
C LEU A 307 -18.75 -19.67 -5.46
N PRO A 308 -19.17 -20.12 -4.27
CA PRO A 308 -20.10 -21.24 -4.14
C PRO A 308 -21.53 -20.89 -4.56
N TRP A 309 -21.88 -19.60 -4.58
CA TRP A 309 -23.15 -19.08 -5.09
C TRP A 309 -22.97 -17.60 -5.46
N THR A 310 -23.87 -17.08 -6.31
CA THR A 310 -23.93 -15.65 -6.61
C THR A 310 -24.35 -14.88 -5.36
N ALA A 311 -23.47 -14.02 -4.84
CA ALA A 311 -23.75 -13.17 -3.69
C ALA A 311 -23.12 -11.80 -3.83
N LEU A 312 -23.83 -10.78 -3.35
CA LEU A 312 -23.25 -9.44 -3.13
C LEU A 312 -22.32 -9.48 -1.92
N PHE A 313 -21.24 -8.70 -1.95
CA PHE A 313 -20.22 -8.65 -0.89
C PHE A 313 -19.66 -10.04 -0.54
N ARG A 314 -19.27 -10.82 -1.56
CA ARG A 314 -18.43 -12.01 -1.41
C ARG A 314 -17.36 -11.97 -2.49
N PHE A 315 -16.12 -12.23 -2.10
CA PHE A 315 -14.95 -12.12 -2.97
C PHE A 315 -14.20 -13.44 -2.96
N SER A 316 -13.61 -13.80 -4.10
CA SER A 316 -13.06 -15.13 -4.36
C SER A 316 -11.84 -15.45 -3.51
N PHE A 317 -10.83 -14.59 -3.55
CA PHE A 317 -9.58 -14.80 -2.81
C PHE A 317 -9.42 -13.67 -1.81
N VAL A 318 -9.57 -14.03 -0.52
CA VAL A 318 -9.51 -13.13 0.63
C VAL A 318 -8.62 -13.76 1.69
N PRO A 319 -8.23 -13.03 2.75
CA PRO A 319 -7.46 -13.60 3.86
C PRO A 319 -8.01 -14.94 4.39
N VAL A 320 -7.10 -15.83 4.75
CA VAL A 320 -7.40 -17.16 5.32
C VAL A 320 -7.02 -17.19 6.80
N VAL A 321 -7.84 -17.81 7.64
CA VAL A 321 -7.46 -18.12 9.02
C VAL A 321 -6.49 -19.31 8.98
N ASP A 322 -5.18 -19.03 9.06
CA ASP A 322 -4.10 -19.98 8.79
C ASP A 322 -3.36 -20.45 10.06
N GLY A 323 -3.63 -19.86 11.23
CA GLY A 323 -2.90 -20.15 12.45
C GLY A 323 -1.53 -19.47 12.54
N GLU A 324 -1.10 -18.72 11.52
CA GLU A 324 0.21 -18.05 11.46
C GLU A 324 0.07 -16.54 11.34
N VAL A 325 -0.42 -16.05 10.19
CA VAL A 325 -0.71 -14.62 9.99
C VAL A 325 -1.94 -14.24 10.78
N LEU A 326 -2.97 -15.08 10.75
CA LEU A 326 -4.18 -14.97 11.54
C LEU A 326 -4.27 -16.21 12.45
N PRO A 327 -3.78 -16.12 13.70
CA PRO A 327 -3.74 -17.25 14.63
C PRO A 327 -5.09 -17.93 14.89
N ASP A 328 -6.18 -17.16 14.84
CA ASP A 328 -7.54 -17.66 15.01
C ASP A 328 -8.54 -16.77 14.24
N ALA A 329 -9.81 -17.14 14.24
CA ALA A 329 -10.88 -16.35 13.67
C ALA A 329 -10.88 -14.93 14.27
N PRO A 330 -11.01 -13.86 13.45
CA PRO A 330 -10.98 -12.49 13.94
C PRO A 330 -11.95 -12.18 15.09
N GLU A 331 -13.15 -12.75 15.04
CA GLU A 331 -14.14 -12.63 16.11
C GLU A 331 -13.65 -13.26 17.43
N ALA A 332 -13.01 -14.43 17.37
CA ALA A 332 -12.45 -15.08 18.55
C ALA A 332 -11.31 -14.26 19.16
N MET A 333 -10.40 -13.74 18.32
CA MET A 333 -9.27 -12.90 18.77
C MET A 333 -9.73 -11.58 19.42
N VAL A 334 -10.76 -10.92 18.84
CA VAL A 334 -11.34 -9.71 19.42
C VAL A 334 -12.01 -10.02 20.76
N ASN A 335 -12.77 -11.11 20.84
CA ASN A 335 -13.47 -11.52 22.06
C ASN A 335 -12.52 -11.91 23.20
N SER A 336 -11.39 -12.56 22.87
CA SER A 336 -10.38 -12.98 23.85
C SER A 336 -9.45 -11.84 24.29
N GLY A 337 -9.42 -10.72 23.56
CA GLY A 337 -8.49 -9.63 23.80
C GLY A 337 -7.10 -9.83 23.19
N ASP A 338 -6.91 -10.83 22.31
CA ASP A 338 -5.62 -11.08 21.65
C ASP A 338 -5.41 -10.16 20.44
N PHE A 339 -5.20 -8.89 20.72
CA PHE A 339 -4.89 -7.87 19.72
C PHE A 339 -4.00 -6.78 20.31
N LYS A 340 -3.44 -5.92 19.46
CA LYS A 340 -2.67 -4.75 19.91
C LYS A 340 -3.59 -3.75 20.62
N ASP A 341 -3.41 -3.58 21.93
CA ASP A 341 -4.07 -2.52 22.70
C ASP A 341 -3.51 -1.13 22.33
N THR A 342 -4.31 -0.32 21.66
CA THR A 342 -3.94 1.05 21.22
C THR A 342 -5.18 1.89 20.89
N GLN A 343 -4.98 3.18 20.58
CA GLN A 343 -6.05 4.05 20.12
C GLN A 343 -6.48 3.68 18.69
N ILE A 344 -7.80 3.56 18.51
CA ILE A 344 -8.44 3.23 17.25
C ILE A 344 -9.51 4.29 16.94
N LEU A 345 -9.54 4.79 15.71
CA LEU A 345 -10.68 5.53 15.16
C LEU A 345 -11.39 4.62 14.16
N LEU A 346 -12.70 4.43 14.29
CA LEU A 346 -13.46 3.64 13.32
C LEU A 346 -14.80 4.29 13.01
N GLY A 347 -15.33 4.02 11.83
CA GLY A 347 -16.62 4.57 11.41
C GLY A 347 -17.13 3.94 10.12
N SER A 348 -18.39 4.20 9.79
CA SER A 348 -19.05 3.74 8.56
C SER A 348 -19.80 4.88 7.90
N TYR A 349 -20.02 4.80 6.58
CA TYR A 349 -20.89 5.75 5.88
C TYR A 349 -22.36 5.54 6.28
N GLY A 350 -23.07 6.61 6.62
CA GLY A 350 -24.54 6.58 6.75
C GLY A 350 -25.20 6.75 5.37
N SER A 351 -26.11 5.84 5.00
CA SER A 351 -26.95 6.02 3.81
C SER A 351 -28.43 6.04 4.19
N ARG A 352 -29.25 6.86 3.51
CA ARG A 352 -30.72 6.93 3.71
C ARG A 352 -31.45 5.63 3.31
N LYS A 353 -30.75 4.67 2.69
CA LYS A 353 -31.26 3.35 2.32
C LYS A 353 -30.20 2.31 2.68
N ASN A 354 -30.35 1.69 3.86
CA ASN A 354 -29.44 0.67 4.37
C ASN A 354 -29.14 -0.40 3.30
N VAL A 355 -27.92 -0.40 2.78
CA VAL A 355 -27.32 -1.63 2.25
C VAL A 355 -26.82 -2.36 3.49
N ASN A 356 -27.61 -3.34 3.95
CA ASN A 356 -27.29 -4.09 5.15
C ASN A 356 -26.05 -4.96 4.87
N THR A 357 -24.87 -4.49 5.28
CA THR A 357 -23.59 -5.21 5.10
C THR A 357 -23.47 -6.43 6.03
N GLY A 358 -24.45 -6.65 6.91
CA GLY A 358 -24.53 -7.82 7.81
C GLY A 358 -23.47 -7.85 8.92
N ALA A 359 -22.55 -6.88 8.96
CA ALA A 359 -21.55 -6.75 10.00
C ALA A 359 -22.01 -5.71 11.04
N LYS A 360 -22.20 -6.14 12.30
CA LYS A 360 -22.09 -5.23 13.43
C LYS A 360 -20.60 -5.09 13.76
N PRO A 361 -20.06 -3.87 13.89
CA PRO A 361 -18.70 -3.69 14.40
C PRO A 361 -18.60 -4.43 15.74
N LEU A 362 -17.73 -5.43 15.85
CA LEU A 362 -17.32 -5.92 17.16
C LEU A 362 -16.38 -4.84 17.71
N LEU A 363 -16.92 -4.00 18.59
CA LEU A 363 -16.16 -2.92 19.19
C LEU A 363 -15.02 -3.54 20.00
N PHE A 364 -13.78 -3.17 19.66
CA PHE A 364 -12.64 -3.35 20.55
C PHE A 364 -13.01 -2.69 21.89
N LYS A 365 -13.00 -3.43 23.00
CA LYS A 365 -13.39 -2.90 24.31
C LYS A 365 -12.56 -1.65 24.63
N GLY A 366 -13.16 -0.48 24.50
CA GLY A 366 -12.55 0.82 24.76
C GLY A 366 -13.62 1.84 25.15
N GLN A 367 -13.24 2.87 25.90
CA GLN A 367 -14.19 3.93 26.27
C GLN A 367 -14.60 4.72 25.03
N GLU A 368 -15.87 4.62 24.64
CA GLU A 368 -16.48 5.49 23.65
C GLU A 368 -16.39 6.94 24.13
N LYS A 369 -15.79 7.81 23.32
CA LYS A 369 -16.04 9.24 23.35
C LYS A 369 -16.67 9.59 22.01
N GLU A 370 -17.99 9.75 22.00
CA GLU A 370 -18.66 10.39 20.87
C GLU A 370 -18.10 11.82 20.74
N PRO A 371 -17.72 12.26 19.52
CA PRO A 371 -17.43 13.67 19.30
C PRO A 371 -18.71 14.47 19.57
N PRO A 372 -18.62 15.67 20.19
CA PRO A 372 -19.79 16.50 20.38
C PRO A 372 -20.42 16.83 19.03
N ASP A 373 -21.76 16.76 18.96
CA ASP A 373 -22.55 17.05 17.78
C ASP A 373 -22.09 18.39 17.15
N LEU A 374 -21.57 18.31 15.93
CA LEU A 374 -21.41 19.48 15.08
C LEU A 374 -22.81 19.83 14.54
N GLN A 375 -23.47 20.79 15.19
CA GLN A 375 -24.72 21.40 14.74
C GLN A 375 -24.53 22.21 13.45
#